data_AF-A0A3B9PUA9-F1
#
_entry.id   AF-A0A3B9PUA9-F1
#
_cell.length_a   1.000
_cell.length_b   1.000
_cell.length_c   1.000
_cell.angle_alpha   90.00
_cell.angle_beta   90.00
_cell.angle_gamma   90.00
#
_symmetry.space_group_name_H-M   'P 1'
#
loop_
_entity.id
_entity.type
_entity.pdbx_description
1 polymer ?
#
loop_
_entity_poly.entity_id
_entity_poly.type
_entity_poly.pdbx_seq_one_letter_code
_entity_poly.pdbx_strand_id
1 'polypeptide(L)'
;MTKYLTLLPLSAILVLTHLVFAQDKTQRGFEIYSQICVTCHGPNLDGGIGPSLVDAYWKHGDTSDAIMRSITKGITGTEMIAYEYVYSEEDRQAVTDFILDRQEGNRQTMRSLYSRDYFKGKRLTPELFDSVESDSQGILPENFLYTKRAFDGVLRGQSKIFIKQSGKYRFEVNLHGRTSIWLNGEEMHYTNVEKSRDTYFSKQFQLDAGIHDLEVLHEEPTGHSMRFNARLRKVGGGFWMLTGKSLEGNIPKIIRPGSQAKVIRKWIDGLPPRTLLVLLPNQVMVAYDSASGQILKAWKSALVNQTPSLDNRSQNQSVAKGQEIAGAGGTVLKGKEFNLLHYETKGDSVLISSLVDGMNKNFTVSPEGTDSFTVTLQ
;
A
#
# COMPACT_ATOMS: atom_id res chain seq x y z
N MET A 1 -39.50 56.35 -4.46
CA MET A 1 -38.41 55.53 -3.87
C MET A 1 -38.66 54.08 -4.23
N THR A 2 -38.03 53.62 -5.31
CA THR A 2 -38.20 52.28 -5.89
C THR A 2 -37.21 51.34 -5.22
N LYS A 3 -37.70 50.37 -4.43
CA LYS A 3 -36.84 49.35 -3.81
C LYS A 3 -36.65 48.20 -4.79
N TYR A 4 -35.40 47.99 -5.22
CA TYR A 4 -34.97 46.80 -5.93
C TYR A 4 -34.95 45.61 -4.96
N LEU A 5 -35.75 44.59 -5.26
CA LEU A 5 -35.68 43.27 -4.62
C LEU A 5 -34.69 42.43 -5.45
N THR A 6 -33.46 42.33 -4.99
CA THR A 6 -32.44 41.46 -5.58
C THR A 6 -32.79 40.00 -5.29
N LEU A 7 -33.28 39.29 -6.32
CA LEU A 7 -33.36 37.84 -6.35
C LEU A 7 -31.96 37.26 -6.28
N LEU A 8 -31.62 36.58 -5.18
CA LEU A 8 -30.47 35.69 -5.11
C LEU A 8 -30.72 34.50 -6.07
N PRO A 9 -29.73 34.09 -6.89
CA PRO A 9 -29.92 33.02 -7.85
C PRO A 9 -30.04 31.67 -7.12
N LEU A 10 -31.06 30.89 -7.50
CA LEU A 10 -31.40 29.57 -6.96
C LEU A 10 -30.27 28.53 -7.09
N SER A 11 -29.22 28.84 -7.86
CA SER A 11 -28.04 28.00 -8.09
C SER A 11 -27.07 27.90 -6.90
N ALA A 12 -27.13 28.82 -5.93
CA ALA A 12 -26.25 28.78 -4.75
C ALA A 12 -26.71 27.78 -3.66
N ILE A 13 -27.99 27.41 -3.65
CA ILE A 13 -28.58 26.51 -2.62
C ILE A 13 -28.32 25.02 -2.95
N LEU A 14 -28.18 24.68 -4.23
CA LEU A 14 -27.93 23.30 -4.68
C LEU A 14 -26.48 22.85 -4.41
N VAL A 15 -25.51 23.76 -4.50
CA VAL A 15 -24.09 23.46 -4.23
C VAL A 15 -23.86 23.24 -2.73
N LEU A 16 -24.56 23.98 -1.87
CA LEU A 16 -24.40 23.89 -0.43
C LEU A 16 -24.96 22.58 0.16
N THR A 17 -26.01 22.02 -0.43
CA THR A 17 -26.61 20.76 0.05
C THR A 17 -25.75 19.55 -0.27
N HIS A 18 -25.15 19.45 -1.47
CA HIS A 18 -24.28 18.33 -1.83
C HIS A 18 -23.01 18.22 -0.98
N LEU A 19 -22.42 19.36 -0.59
CA LEU A 19 -21.25 19.40 0.30
C LEU A 19 -21.57 18.92 1.72
N VAL A 20 -22.74 19.25 2.26
CA VAL A 20 -23.17 18.82 3.61
C VAL A 20 -23.42 17.31 3.65
N PHE A 21 -24.10 16.74 2.63
CA PHE A 21 -24.36 15.30 2.58
C PHE A 21 -23.10 14.44 2.37
N ALA A 22 -22.11 14.93 1.61
CA ALA A 22 -20.83 14.23 1.43
C ALA A 22 -19.98 14.21 2.70
N GLN A 23 -20.01 15.30 3.47
CA GLN A 23 -19.30 15.40 4.75
C GLN A 23 -19.93 14.51 5.83
N ASP A 24 -21.26 14.39 5.84
CA ASP A 24 -21.99 13.54 6.79
C ASP A 24 -21.74 12.02 6.54
N LYS A 25 -21.71 11.61 5.27
CA LYS A 25 -21.44 10.21 4.88
C LYS A 25 -20.03 9.75 5.21
N THR A 26 -19.02 10.59 4.96
CA THR A 26 -17.63 10.23 5.31
C THR A 26 -17.41 10.17 6.82
N GLN A 27 -18.11 11.00 7.58
CA GLN A 27 -18.12 10.94 9.05
C GLN A 27 -18.76 9.64 9.56
N ARG A 28 -19.93 9.26 9.06
CA ARG A 28 -20.58 7.99 9.41
C ARG A 28 -19.69 6.78 9.07
N GLY A 29 -19.06 6.81 7.90
CA GLY A 29 -18.11 5.78 7.49
C GLY A 29 -16.90 5.68 8.42
N PHE A 30 -16.36 6.82 8.87
CA PHE A 30 -15.27 6.87 9.84
C PHE A 30 -15.66 6.28 11.20
N GLU A 31 -16.87 6.56 11.68
CA GLU A 31 -17.38 6.01 12.93
C GLU A 31 -17.46 4.49 12.90
N ILE A 32 -18.08 3.93 11.85
CA ILE A 32 -18.17 2.48 11.67
C ILE A 32 -16.78 1.87 11.52
N TYR A 33 -15.91 2.49 10.71
CA TYR A 33 -14.53 2.04 10.56
C TYR A 33 -13.82 1.95 11.91
N SER A 34 -13.96 2.98 12.74
CA SER A 34 -13.32 3.08 14.06
C SER A 34 -13.90 2.11 15.09
N GLN A 35 -15.14 1.64 14.90
CA GLN A 35 -15.77 0.67 15.79
C GLN A 35 -15.33 -0.78 15.49
N ILE A 36 -15.25 -1.15 14.21
CA ILE A 36 -15.09 -2.57 13.83
C ILE A 36 -13.95 -2.85 12.85
N CYS A 37 -13.77 -2.02 11.83
CA CYS A 37 -12.76 -2.26 10.78
C CYS A 37 -11.34 -2.01 11.29
N VAL A 38 -11.17 -1.05 12.21
CA VAL A 38 -9.88 -0.61 12.75
C VAL A 38 -9.10 -1.74 13.41
N THR A 39 -9.80 -2.69 14.03
CA THR A 39 -9.19 -3.84 14.71
C THR A 39 -8.36 -4.69 13.74
N CYS A 40 -8.83 -4.79 12.49
CA CYS A 40 -8.15 -5.56 11.46
C CYS A 40 -7.27 -4.70 10.54
N HIS A 41 -7.74 -3.51 10.15
CA HIS A 41 -7.10 -2.67 9.13
C HIS A 41 -6.27 -1.50 9.69
N GLY A 42 -6.22 -1.35 11.01
CA GLY A 42 -5.40 -0.37 11.71
C GLY A 42 -6.02 1.04 11.71
N PRO A 43 -5.65 1.90 12.69
CA PRO A 43 -6.17 3.27 12.79
C PRO A 43 -5.80 4.15 11.59
N ASN A 44 -4.68 3.83 10.92
CA ASN A 44 -4.18 4.57 9.76
C ASN A 44 -4.48 3.87 8.43
N LEU A 45 -5.37 2.85 8.43
CA LEU A 45 -5.67 2.02 7.25
C LEU A 45 -4.44 1.26 6.71
N ASP A 46 -3.38 1.19 7.49
CA ASP A 46 -2.08 0.63 7.14
C ASP A 46 -1.99 -0.89 7.37
N GLY A 47 -3.13 -1.51 7.70
CA GLY A 47 -3.32 -2.94 7.80
C GLY A 47 -3.01 -3.51 9.17
N GLY A 48 -3.08 -4.84 9.25
CA GLY A 48 -2.90 -5.57 10.48
C GLY A 48 -3.31 -7.04 10.32
N ILE A 49 -4.51 -7.37 10.79
CA ILE A 49 -5.12 -8.69 10.55
C ILE A 49 -5.60 -8.71 9.10
N GLY A 50 -6.27 -7.63 8.69
CA GLY A 50 -6.61 -7.35 7.31
C GLY A 50 -5.47 -6.65 6.55
N PRO A 51 -5.55 -6.59 5.22
CA PRO A 51 -4.57 -5.88 4.39
C PRO A 51 -4.55 -4.37 4.67
N SER A 52 -3.46 -3.72 4.26
CA SER A 52 -3.43 -2.26 4.16
C SER A 52 -4.44 -1.80 3.11
N LEU A 53 -5.26 -0.83 3.48
CA LEU A 53 -6.24 -0.16 2.61
C LEU A 53 -5.70 1.17 2.07
N VAL A 54 -4.42 1.48 2.27
CA VAL A 54 -3.72 2.62 1.62
C VAL A 54 -2.54 2.14 0.77
N ASP A 55 -2.49 0.84 0.49
CA ASP A 55 -1.51 0.23 -0.40
C ASP A 55 -1.88 0.50 -1.88
N ALA A 56 -0.89 0.37 -2.76
CA ALA A 56 -1.09 0.35 -4.19
C ALA A 56 -1.66 -1.00 -4.70
N TYR A 57 -1.69 -2.06 -3.88
CA TYR A 57 -2.20 -3.38 -4.28
C TYR A 57 -3.57 -3.71 -3.67
N TRP A 58 -4.56 -3.88 -4.53
CA TRP A 58 -5.97 -4.17 -4.23
C TRP A 58 -6.40 -5.49 -4.86
N LYS A 59 -6.16 -6.60 -4.15
CA LYS A 59 -6.43 -7.96 -4.62
C LYS A 59 -7.86 -8.18 -5.14
N HIS A 60 -8.85 -7.54 -4.50
CA HIS A 60 -10.27 -7.71 -4.82
C HIS A 60 -10.84 -6.55 -5.66
N GLY A 61 -9.98 -5.69 -6.18
CA GLY A 61 -10.33 -4.47 -6.91
C GLY A 61 -10.38 -3.24 -6.02
N ASP A 62 -10.15 -2.07 -6.62
CA ASP A 62 -10.00 -0.78 -5.95
C ASP A 62 -11.12 0.23 -6.30
N THR A 63 -12.14 -0.22 -7.03
CA THR A 63 -13.35 0.56 -7.34
C THR A 63 -14.31 0.60 -6.15
N SER A 64 -15.21 1.59 -6.13
CA SER A 64 -16.28 1.66 -5.11
C SER A 64 -17.05 0.35 -5.03
N ASP A 65 -17.51 -0.17 -6.16
CA ASP A 65 -18.27 -1.43 -6.19
C ASP A 65 -17.43 -2.63 -5.71
N ALA A 66 -16.13 -2.68 -6.01
CA ALA A 66 -15.26 -3.76 -5.56
C ALA A 66 -15.07 -3.75 -4.04
N ILE A 67 -14.84 -2.57 -3.48
CA ILE A 67 -14.72 -2.36 -2.04
C ILE A 67 -16.06 -2.67 -1.35
N MET A 68 -17.16 -2.13 -1.88
CA MET A 68 -18.51 -2.36 -1.36
C MET A 68 -18.89 -3.84 -1.40
N ARG A 69 -18.56 -4.57 -2.48
CA ARG A 69 -18.76 -6.02 -2.57
C ARG A 69 -17.95 -6.77 -1.50
N SER A 70 -16.69 -6.38 -1.30
CA SER A 70 -15.81 -7.00 -0.29
C SER A 70 -16.34 -6.78 1.13
N ILE A 71 -16.86 -5.60 1.44
CA ILE A 71 -17.50 -5.30 2.73
C ILE A 71 -18.81 -6.08 2.86
N THR A 72 -19.63 -6.07 1.81
CA THR A 72 -20.96 -6.68 1.79
C THR A 72 -20.92 -8.19 1.98
N LYS A 73 -20.09 -8.88 1.19
CA LYS A 73 -20.04 -10.35 1.16
C LYS A 73 -18.92 -10.94 2.01
N GLY A 74 -18.04 -10.11 2.56
CA GLY A 74 -16.83 -10.59 3.21
C GLY A 74 -15.87 -11.24 2.23
N ILE A 75 -14.81 -11.86 2.76
CA ILE A 75 -13.81 -12.57 1.97
C ILE A 75 -13.67 -13.99 2.49
N THR A 76 -14.07 -14.97 1.67
CA THR A 76 -14.01 -16.39 2.02
C THR A 76 -12.59 -16.82 2.37
N GLY A 77 -12.44 -17.58 3.46
CA GLY A 77 -11.13 -18.04 3.96
C GLY A 77 -10.36 -16.99 4.76
N THR A 78 -11.04 -15.92 5.20
CA THR A 78 -10.46 -14.90 6.08
C THR A 78 -11.44 -14.55 7.21
N GLU A 79 -10.98 -13.79 8.20
CA GLU A 79 -11.82 -13.26 9.30
C GLU A 79 -12.78 -12.14 8.85
N MET A 80 -12.69 -11.68 7.59
CA MET A 80 -13.58 -10.64 7.06
C MET A 80 -14.96 -11.23 6.74
N ILE A 81 -15.88 -11.13 7.69
CA ILE A 81 -17.28 -11.59 7.56
C ILE A 81 -18.08 -10.77 6.54
N ALA A 82 -19.26 -11.29 6.16
CA ALA A 82 -20.24 -10.56 5.36
C ALA A 82 -20.98 -9.53 6.21
N TYR A 83 -20.69 -8.24 6.03
CA TYR A 83 -21.31 -7.17 6.83
C TYR A 83 -22.73 -6.82 6.40
N GLU A 84 -23.26 -7.43 5.34
CA GLU A 84 -24.67 -7.23 4.95
C GLU A 84 -25.69 -7.66 5.99
N TYR A 85 -25.30 -8.54 6.91
CA TYR A 85 -26.12 -8.99 8.02
C TYR A 85 -25.95 -8.14 9.29
N VAL A 86 -25.03 -7.16 9.25
CA VAL A 86 -24.65 -6.34 10.42
C VAL A 86 -24.98 -4.87 10.20
N TYR A 87 -24.76 -4.37 8.98
CA TYR A 87 -24.96 -2.96 8.61
C TYR A 87 -25.87 -2.82 7.39
N SER A 88 -26.64 -1.73 7.35
CA SER A 88 -27.46 -1.37 6.19
C SER A 88 -26.59 -1.17 4.94
N GLU A 89 -27.22 -1.14 3.76
CA GLU A 89 -26.50 -0.79 2.53
C GLU A 89 -25.89 0.62 2.60
N GLU A 90 -26.62 1.58 3.16
CA GLU A 90 -26.16 2.96 3.33
C GLU A 90 -24.93 3.04 4.25
N ASP A 91 -24.93 2.33 5.37
CA ASP A 91 -23.79 2.29 6.29
C ASP A 91 -22.56 1.65 5.63
N ARG A 92 -22.75 0.58 4.85
CA ARG A 92 -21.65 -0.06 4.11
C ARG A 92 -21.12 0.84 2.99
N GLN A 93 -22.00 1.61 2.34
CA GLN A 93 -21.58 2.62 1.36
C GLN A 93 -20.81 3.76 2.03
N ALA A 94 -21.26 4.23 3.20
CA ALA A 94 -20.56 5.25 3.96
C ALA A 94 -19.12 4.83 4.32
N VAL A 95 -18.93 3.56 4.75
CA VAL A 95 -17.58 3.00 4.99
C VAL A 95 -16.77 2.91 3.70
N THR A 96 -17.38 2.52 2.58
CA THR A 96 -16.73 2.48 1.27
C THR A 96 -16.23 3.86 0.85
N ASP A 97 -17.08 4.87 0.98
CA ASP A 97 -16.77 6.27 0.66
C ASP A 97 -15.67 6.81 1.56
N PHE A 98 -15.71 6.49 2.86
CA PHE A 98 -14.64 6.81 3.79
C PHE A 98 -13.31 6.20 3.36
N ILE A 99 -13.29 4.91 3.00
CA ILE A 99 -12.06 4.25 2.53
C ILE A 99 -11.55 4.94 1.27
N LEU A 100 -12.41 5.28 0.30
CA LEU A 100 -12.05 5.98 -0.93
C LEU A 100 -11.54 7.40 -0.70
N ASP A 101 -12.13 8.15 0.23
CA ASP A 101 -11.66 9.47 0.65
C ASP A 101 -10.23 9.42 1.21
N ARG A 102 -9.82 8.29 1.78
CA ARG A 102 -8.45 8.10 2.26
C ARG A 102 -7.43 7.85 1.14
N GLN A 103 -7.86 7.60 -0.10
CA GLN A 103 -6.99 7.25 -1.22
C GLN A 103 -6.44 8.45 -1.97
N GLU A 104 -5.31 8.27 -2.64
CA GLU A 104 -4.71 9.30 -3.49
C GLU A 104 -3.88 8.63 -4.60
N GLY A 105 -3.65 9.34 -5.69
CA GLY A 105 -2.84 8.88 -6.80
C GLY A 105 -3.61 8.03 -7.78
N ASN A 106 -2.87 7.19 -8.50
CA ASN A 106 -3.40 6.38 -9.58
C ASN A 106 -4.28 5.24 -9.05
N ARG A 107 -5.40 4.98 -9.71
CA ARG A 107 -6.47 4.05 -9.28
C ARG A 107 -7.17 3.48 -10.51
N GLN A 108 -7.91 2.39 -10.33
CA GLN A 108 -8.79 1.78 -11.34
C GLN A 108 -8.03 1.53 -12.64
N THR A 109 -6.83 0.97 -12.50
CA THR A 109 -5.88 0.86 -13.60
C THR A 109 -6.26 -0.28 -14.53
N MET A 110 -6.77 0.07 -15.70
CA MET A 110 -6.96 -0.87 -16.81
C MET A 110 -5.73 -0.84 -17.72
N ARG A 111 -5.23 -2.02 -18.07
CA ARG A 111 -4.15 -2.18 -19.03
C ARG A 111 -4.66 -2.93 -20.25
N SER A 112 -4.46 -2.34 -21.42
CA SER A 112 -4.68 -2.97 -22.72
C SER A 112 -3.37 -3.06 -23.50
N LEU A 113 -3.16 -4.18 -24.18
CA LEU A 113 -1.95 -4.49 -24.94
C LEU A 113 -2.28 -4.71 -26.41
N TYR A 114 -1.37 -4.29 -27.29
CA TYR A 114 -1.56 -4.31 -28.73
C TYR A 114 -0.29 -4.71 -29.47
N SER A 115 -0.45 -5.34 -30.63
CA SER A 115 0.64 -5.65 -31.56
C SER A 115 1.30 -4.38 -32.09
N ARG A 116 2.64 -4.41 -32.17
CA ARG A 116 3.48 -3.28 -32.59
C ARG A 116 3.24 -2.85 -34.03
N ASP A 117 2.94 -3.80 -34.91
CA ASP A 117 2.91 -3.58 -36.36
C ASP A 117 1.91 -2.49 -36.77
N TYR A 118 0.74 -2.46 -36.13
CA TYR A 118 -0.29 -1.46 -36.42
C TYR A 118 0.15 -0.03 -36.09
N PHE A 119 1.00 0.15 -35.08
CA PHE A 119 1.40 1.47 -34.56
C PHE A 119 2.68 2.00 -35.19
N LYS A 120 3.44 1.18 -35.92
CA LYS A 120 4.76 1.52 -36.45
C LYS A 120 4.73 2.85 -37.23
N GLY A 121 5.58 3.79 -36.84
CA GLY A 121 5.69 5.11 -37.47
C GLY A 121 4.53 6.09 -37.19
N LYS A 122 3.44 5.67 -36.55
CA LYS A 122 2.29 6.52 -36.19
C LYS A 122 2.50 7.21 -34.85
N ARG A 123 1.87 8.36 -34.62
CA ARG A 123 1.83 8.99 -33.29
C ARG A 123 0.85 8.24 -32.41
N LEU A 124 1.23 7.99 -31.15
CA LEU A 124 0.34 7.38 -30.17
C LEU A 124 -0.67 8.43 -29.69
N THR A 125 -1.94 8.28 -30.05
CA THR A 125 -3.06 9.12 -29.59
C THR A 125 -4.24 8.24 -29.23
N PRO A 126 -5.14 8.65 -28.30
CA PRO A 126 -6.30 7.86 -27.92
C PRO A 126 -7.13 7.39 -29.12
N GLU A 127 -7.33 8.26 -30.13
CA GLU A 127 -8.11 7.94 -31.34
C GLU A 127 -7.48 6.81 -32.15
N LEU A 128 -6.14 6.73 -32.19
CA LEU A 128 -5.44 5.63 -32.85
C LEU A 128 -5.71 4.30 -32.13
N PHE A 129 -5.76 4.32 -30.79
CA PHE A 129 -6.08 3.12 -30.02
C PHE A 129 -7.55 2.73 -30.12
N ASP A 130 -8.47 3.70 -30.21
CA ASP A 130 -9.90 3.43 -30.40
C ASP A 130 -10.21 2.84 -31.78
N SER A 131 -9.31 3.01 -32.75
CA SER A 131 -9.44 2.47 -34.10
C SER A 131 -9.08 0.98 -34.26
N VAL A 132 -8.59 0.33 -33.20
CA VAL A 132 -8.10 -1.05 -33.25
C VAL A 132 -8.45 -1.81 -31.96
N GLU A 133 -8.79 -3.10 -32.09
CA GLU A 133 -9.03 -3.96 -30.92
C GLU A 133 -7.71 -4.31 -30.22
N SER A 134 -7.73 -4.38 -28.89
CA SER A 134 -6.59 -4.83 -28.09
C SER A 134 -6.43 -6.35 -28.15
N ASP A 135 -5.20 -6.85 -28.19
CA ASP A 135 -4.92 -8.29 -28.08
C ASP A 135 -5.30 -8.83 -26.70
N SER A 136 -5.20 -7.99 -25.67
CA SER A 136 -5.64 -8.32 -24.32
C SER A 136 -5.92 -7.06 -23.51
N GLN A 137 -6.81 -7.18 -22.53
CA GLN A 137 -7.09 -6.13 -21.56
C GLN A 137 -7.39 -6.72 -20.18
N GLY A 138 -7.11 -5.95 -19.13
CA GLY A 138 -7.46 -6.35 -17.77
C GLY A 138 -7.30 -5.22 -16.76
N ILE A 139 -8.16 -5.20 -15.75
CA ILE A 139 -8.01 -4.36 -14.57
C ILE A 139 -6.89 -4.94 -13.72
N LEU A 140 -5.90 -4.12 -13.39
CA LEU A 140 -4.80 -4.50 -12.53
C LEU A 140 -5.20 -4.36 -11.07
N PRO A 141 -4.84 -5.31 -10.19
CA PRO A 141 -4.93 -5.12 -8.76
C PRO A 141 -3.92 -4.07 -8.27
N GLU A 142 -2.86 -3.80 -9.03
CA GLU A 142 -1.94 -2.69 -8.80
C GLU A 142 -2.49 -1.37 -9.34
N ASN A 143 -2.36 -0.34 -8.51
CA ASN A 143 -2.62 1.06 -8.82
C ASN A 143 -1.54 1.70 -9.71
N PHE A 144 -0.85 0.92 -10.54
CA PHE A 144 0.14 1.38 -11.51
C PHE A 144 0.31 0.38 -12.64
N LEU A 145 0.82 0.86 -13.78
CA LEU A 145 1.02 0.05 -14.97
C LEU A 145 2.29 -0.80 -14.86
N TYR A 146 2.20 -2.05 -15.33
CA TYR A 146 3.35 -2.91 -15.54
C TYR A 146 3.06 -3.87 -16.70
N THR A 147 4.09 -4.50 -17.24
CA THR A 147 3.96 -5.59 -18.21
C THR A 147 4.63 -6.86 -17.69
N LYS A 148 4.29 -8.00 -18.31
CA LYS A 148 4.98 -9.27 -18.03
C LYS A 148 6.41 -9.23 -18.60
N ARG A 149 7.25 -10.18 -18.16
CA ARG A 149 8.60 -10.35 -18.72
C ARG A 149 8.55 -10.54 -20.23
N ALA A 150 9.54 -10.01 -20.94
CA ALA A 150 9.65 -10.12 -22.40
C ALA A 150 8.42 -9.59 -23.16
N PHE A 151 7.74 -8.57 -22.63
CA PHE A 151 6.68 -7.90 -23.35
C PHE A 151 7.20 -7.30 -24.66
N ASP A 152 6.48 -7.59 -25.75
CA ASP A 152 6.66 -6.97 -27.06
C ASP A 152 5.31 -6.45 -27.54
N GLY A 153 5.21 -5.14 -27.71
CA GLY A 153 3.98 -4.51 -28.17
C GLY A 153 3.84 -3.08 -27.69
N VAL A 154 2.61 -2.58 -27.77
CA VAL A 154 2.19 -1.25 -27.34
C VAL A 154 1.21 -1.39 -26.18
N LEU A 155 1.37 -0.54 -25.18
CA LEU A 155 0.54 -0.49 -23.98
C LEU A 155 -0.35 0.76 -24.01
N ARG A 156 -1.63 0.56 -23.70
CA ARG A 156 -2.57 1.60 -23.27
C ARG A 156 -2.92 1.35 -21.81
N GLY A 157 -2.59 2.31 -20.97
CA GLY A 157 -3.02 2.34 -19.58
C GLY A 157 -4.10 3.38 -19.40
N GLN A 158 -5.24 3.00 -18.85
CA GLN A 158 -6.33 3.93 -18.50
C GLN A 158 -6.55 3.86 -17.00
N SER A 159 -6.65 4.99 -16.34
CA SER A 159 -6.73 5.05 -14.88
C SER A 159 -7.43 6.32 -14.42
N LYS A 160 -7.80 6.33 -13.13
CA LYS A 160 -8.27 7.52 -12.42
C LYS A 160 -7.17 8.04 -11.52
N ILE A 161 -6.90 9.34 -11.54
CA ILE A 161 -6.01 9.99 -10.56
C ILE A 161 -6.87 10.67 -9.51
N PHE A 162 -6.72 10.26 -8.26
CA PHE A 162 -7.35 10.86 -7.10
C PHE A 162 -6.42 11.93 -6.53
N ILE A 163 -6.86 13.19 -6.52
CA ILE A 163 -6.11 14.34 -6.01
C ILE A 163 -6.82 14.88 -4.77
N LYS A 164 -6.13 14.91 -3.62
CA LYS A 164 -6.72 15.49 -2.40
C LYS A 164 -6.57 17.00 -2.30
N GLN A 165 -5.49 17.53 -2.85
CA GLN A 165 -5.15 18.93 -2.71
C GLN A 165 -4.88 19.51 -4.09
N SER A 166 -5.64 20.56 -4.43
CA SER A 166 -5.37 21.34 -5.62
C SER A 166 -3.92 21.84 -5.63
N GLY A 167 -3.32 21.93 -6.82
CA GLY A 167 -1.95 22.38 -6.95
C GLY A 167 -1.39 22.25 -8.36
N LYS A 168 -0.13 22.64 -8.50
CA LYS A 168 0.60 22.44 -9.75
C LYS A 168 1.26 21.07 -9.76
N TYR A 169 1.12 20.37 -10.87
CA TYR A 169 1.65 19.03 -11.11
C TYR A 169 2.42 18.98 -12.43
N ARG A 170 3.23 17.93 -12.57
CA ARG A 170 3.90 17.58 -13.82
C ARG A 170 4.13 16.07 -13.90
N PHE A 171 4.26 15.57 -15.12
CA PHE A 171 4.77 14.21 -15.35
C PHE A 171 6.29 14.21 -15.41
N GLU A 172 6.89 13.26 -14.70
CA GLU A 172 8.31 12.94 -14.77
C GLU A 172 8.44 11.56 -15.38
N VAL A 173 9.00 11.51 -16.60
CA VAL A 173 9.05 10.31 -17.44
C VAL A 173 10.48 10.09 -17.89
N ASN A 174 10.97 8.86 -17.79
CA ASN A 174 12.27 8.51 -18.33
C ASN A 174 12.22 8.39 -19.86
N LEU A 175 13.32 8.72 -20.54
CA LEU A 175 13.41 8.61 -21.99
C LEU A 175 13.66 7.16 -22.39
N HIS A 176 12.59 6.42 -22.63
CA HIS A 176 12.64 5.07 -23.17
C HIS A 176 11.51 4.87 -24.18
N GLY A 177 11.86 4.46 -25.40
CA GLY A 177 10.88 4.28 -26.47
C GLY A 177 10.10 5.55 -26.79
N ARG A 178 8.78 5.42 -26.94
CA ARG A 178 7.86 6.54 -27.18
C ARG A 178 6.67 6.49 -26.24
N THR A 179 6.35 7.64 -25.67
CA THR A 179 5.31 7.79 -24.65
C THR A 179 4.47 9.02 -24.95
N SER A 180 3.15 8.87 -24.82
CA SER A 180 2.20 9.98 -24.75
C SER A 180 1.36 9.82 -23.49
N ILE A 181 1.20 10.89 -22.70
CA ILE A 181 0.36 10.89 -21.50
C ILE A 181 -0.71 11.96 -21.64
N TRP A 182 -1.96 11.54 -21.49
CA TRP A 182 -3.15 12.37 -21.59
C TRP A 182 -3.83 12.48 -20.24
N LEU A 183 -4.32 13.68 -19.94
CA LEU A 183 -5.01 14.00 -18.70
C LEU A 183 -6.30 14.73 -19.05
N ASN A 184 -7.44 14.18 -18.66
CA ASN A 184 -8.78 14.70 -19.00
C ASN A 184 -8.94 15.01 -20.51
N GLY A 185 -8.35 14.16 -21.37
CA GLY A 185 -8.41 14.33 -22.83
C GLY A 185 -7.41 15.31 -23.43
N GLU A 186 -6.52 15.94 -22.63
CA GLU A 186 -5.44 16.79 -23.14
C GLU A 186 -4.09 16.07 -23.09
N GLU A 187 -3.30 16.12 -24.16
CA GLU A 187 -1.92 15.59 -24.16
C GLU A 187 -1.00 16.49 -23.32
N MET A 188 -0.48 15.92 -22.24
CA MET A 188 0.35 16.63 -21.26
C MET A 188 1.83 16.29 -21.37
N HIS A 189 2.14 15.13 -21.93
CA HIS A 189 3.51 14.69 -22.14
C HIS A 189 3.64 13.95 -23.47
N TYR A 190 4.72 14.21 -24.19
CA TYR A 190 5.11 13.43 -25.37
C TYR A 190 6.63 13.31 -25.46
N THR A 191 7.10 12.08 -25.68
CA THR A 191 8.50 11.75 -25.98
C THR A 191 8.57 10.64 -27.02
N ASN A 192 9.58 10.67 -27.88
CA ASN A 192 9.89 9.58 -28.81
C ASN A 192 11.38 9.57 -29.13
N VAL A 193 12.12 8.59 -28.60
CA VAL A 193 13.59 8.52 -28.73
C VAL A 193 14.10 8.41 -30.18
N GLU A 194 13.25 8.04 -31.13
CA GLU A 194 13.59 8.00 -32.56
C GLU A 194 13.39 9.34 -33.28
N LYS A 195 12.78 10.33 -32.61
CA LYS A 195 12.54 11.67 -33.14
C LYS A 195 13.44 12.70 -32.45
N SER A 196 13.59 13.85 -33.10
CA SER A 196 14.36 14.97 -32.54
C SER A 196 13.72 15.51 -31.25
N ARG A 197 14.59 15.96 -30.33
CA ARG A 197 14.19 16.37 -28.96
C ARG A 197 13.35 17.64 -28.91
N ASP A 198 13.40 18.46 -29.96
CA ASP A 198 12.52 19.63 -30.15
C ASP A 198 11.03 19.24 -30.23
N THR A 199 10.74 18.00 -30.62
CA THR A 199 9.36 17.48 -30.63
C THR A 199 8.84 17.09 -29.25
N TYR A 200 9.71 17.00 -28.23
CA TYR A 200 9.34 16.49 -26.91
C TYR A 200 8.76 17.60 -26.06
N PHE A 201 7.80 17.26 -25.20
CA PHE A 201 7.33 18.18 -24.17
C PHE A 201 6.83 17.46 -22.93
N SER A 202 6.86 18.16 -21.81
CA SER A 202 6.17 17.78 -20.58
C SER A 202 5.61 19.06 -19.96
N LYS A 203 4.30 19.21 -19.97
CA LYS A 203 3.63 20.40 -19.44
C LYS A 203 3.61 20.36 -17.92
N GLN A 204 3.74 21.52 -17.29
CA GLN A 204 3.29 21.72 -15.92
C GLN A 204 1.85 22.23 -15.98
N PHE A 205 0.98 21.71 -15.12
CA PHE A 205 -0.46 21.97 -15.17
C PHE A 205 -1.05 22.09 -13.77
N GLN A 206 -2.20 22.74 -13.68
CA GLN A 206 -2.98 22.84 -12.44
C GLN A 206 -3.96 21.65 -12.40
N LEU A 207 -4.03 20.97 -11.26
CA LEU A 207 -5.11 20.03 -10.95
C LEU A 207 -5.86 20.53 -9.73
N ASP A 208 -7.16 20.34 -9.73
CA ASP A 208 -8.01 20.56 -8.57
C ASP A 208 -8.13 19.29 -7.73
N ALA A 209 -8.63 19.42 -6.51
CA ALA A 209 -9.02 18.24 -5.74
C ALA A 209 -10.18 17.52 -6.43
N GLY A 210 -10.11 16.20 -6.52
CA GLY A 210 -11.09 15.39 -7.22
C GLY A 210 -10.48 14.22 -7.97
N ILE A 211 -11.26 13.68 -8.91
CA ILE A 211 -10.88 12.53 -9.73
C ILE A 211 -10.66 13.02 -11.17
N HIS A 212 -9.54 12.63 -11.76
CA HIS A 212 -9.15 12.98 -13.13
C HIS A 212 -8.87 11.73 -13.96
N ASP A 213 -9.17 11.81 -15.26
CA ASP A 213 -8.88 10.74 -16.20
C ASP A 213 -7.42 10.79 -16.64
N LEU A 214 -6.73 9.65 -16.52
CA LEU A 214 -5.37 9.47 -16.98
C LEU A 214 -5.32 8.40 -18.05
N GLU A 215 -4.62 8.71 -19.12
CA GLU A 215 -4.29 7.75 -20.17
C GLU A 215 -2.80 7.80 -20.50
N VAL A 216 -2.16 6.64 -20.48
CA VAL A 216 -0.72 6.46 -20.76
C VAL A 216 -0.57 5.53 -21.95
N LEU A 217 -0.03 6.05 -23.04
CA LEU A 217 0.22 5.33 -24.27
C LEU A 217 1.73 5.14 -24.39
N HIS A 218 2.18 3.89 -24.45
CA HIS A 218 3.60 3.61 -24.35
C HIS A 218 4.03 2.45 -25.25
N GLU A 219 5.18 2.61 -25.88
CA GLU A 219 5.90 1.55 -26.57
C GLU A 219 7.39 1.67 -26.28
N GLU A 220 8.03 0.54 -25.97
CA GLU A 220 9.48 0.42 -25.82
C GLU A 220 10.04 -0.76 -26.61
N PRO A 221 11.35 -0.79 -26.90
CA PRO A 221 12.00 -1.97 -27.47
C PRO A 221 11.81 -3.20 -26.59
N THR A 222 11.63 -4.37 -27.21
CA THR A 222 11.49 -5.65 -26.51
C THR A 222 12.69 -5.90 -25.61
N GLY A 223 12.41 -6.20 -24.34
CA GLY A 223 13.43 -6.42 -23.33
C GLY A 223 12.96 -7.37 -22.23
N HIS A 224 13.88 -7.79 -21.37
CA HIS A 224 13.58 -8.74 -20.29
C HIS A 224 12.47 -8.24 -19.33
N SER A 225 12.34 -6.92 -19.16
CA SER A 225 11.33 -6.28 -18.32
C SER A 225 11.03 -4.88 -18.83
N MET A 226 9.83 -4.38 -18.52
CA MET A 226 9.47 -2.98 -18.77
C MET A 226 10.49 -2.02 -18.16
N ARG A 227 10.99 -1.06 -18.94
CA ARG A 227 11.94 -0.03 -18.46
C ARG A 227 11.30 1.34 -18.33
N PHE A 228 10.16 1.55 -18.95
CA PHE A 228 9.32 2.73 -18.81
C PHE A 228 9.02 3.02 -17.34
N ASN A 229 9.34 4.25 -16.95
CA ASN A 229 9.10 4.79 -15.63
C ASN A 229 8.46 6.17 -15.77
N ALA A 230 7.22 6.27 -15.30
CA ALA A 230 6.48 7.50 -15.20
C ALA A 230 5.94 7.70 -13.78
N ARG A 231 5.96 8.95 -13.34
CA ARG A 231 5.35 9.39 -12.08
C ARG A 231 4.68 10.76 -12.24
N LEU A 232 3.61 10.96 -11.48
CA LEU A 232 2.96 12.25 -11.31
C LEU A 232 3.57 12.94 -10.08
N ARG A 233 4.11 14.15 -10.27
CA ARG A 233 4.78 14.94 -9.23
C ARG A 233 3.93 16.16 -8.87
N LYS A 234 3.63 16.35 -7.59
CA LYS A 234 3.19 17.66 -7.08
C LYS A 234 4.39 18.58 -6.98
N VAL A 235 4.32 19.78 -7.56
CA VAL A 235 5.43 20.74 -7.51
C VAL A 235 5.66 21.16 -6.05
N GLY A 236 6.86 20.92 -5.54
CA GLY A 236 7.20 21.15 -4.12
C GLY A 236 6.61 20.12 -3.14
N GLY A 237 6.05 19.01 -3.64
CA GLY A 237 5.42 17.98 -2.81
C GLY A 237 5.79 16.56 -3.22
N GLY A 238 4.93 15.62 -2.82
CA GLY A 238 5.08 14.19 -3.07
C GLY A 238 4.87 13.79 -4.54
N PHE A 239 4.83 12.48 -4.76
CA PHE A 239 4.58 11.90 -6.07
C PHE A 239 3.89 10.56 -5.97
N TRP A 240 3.24 10.18 -7.07
CA TRP A 240 2.63 8.87 -7.25
C TRP A 240 3.25 8.21 -8.48
N MET A 241 3.66 6.96 -8.31
CA MET A 241 4.16 6.16 -9.43
C MET A 241 2.98 5.79 -10.32
N LEU A 242 3.14 5.98 -11.64
CA LEU A 242 2.17 5.54 -12.66
C LEU A 242 2.55 4.18 -13.25
N THR A 243 3.78 3.76 -12.97
CA THR A 243 4.40 2.53 -13.49
C THR A 243 5.15 1.83 -12.38
N GLY A 244 5.29 0.52 -12.47
CA GLY A 244 6.04 -0.26 -11.51
C GLY A 244 6.29 -1.68 -11.99
N LYS A 245 6.57 -2.56 -11.03
CA LYS A 245 6.68 -4.00 -11.25
C LYS A 245 5.50 -4.67 -10.58
N SER A 246 5.05 -5.79 -11.15
CA SER A 246 3.98 -6.58 -10.54
C SER A 246 4.28 -6.87 -9.06
N LEU A 247 3.25 -6.70 -8.24
CA LEU A 247 3.25 -7.01 -6.81
C LEU A 247 2.61 -8.38 -6.55
N GLU A 248 2.19 -9.09 -7.60
CA GLU A 248 1.73 -10.46 -7.51
C GLU A 248 2.81 -11.35 -6.86
N GLY A 249 2.42 -12.14 -5.86
CA GLY A 249 3.33 -12.90 -5.00
C GLY A 249 4.07 -12.09 -3.93
N ASN A 250 4.08 -10.75 -4.02
CA ASN A 250 4.64 -9.80 -3.05
C ASN A 250 3.53 -9.01 -2.34
N ILE A 251 2.46 -9.74 -2.00
CA ILE A 251 1.27 -9.24 -1.29
C ILE A 251 1.69 -8.80 0.13
N PRO A 252 1.07 -7.75 0.72
CA PRO A 252 1.43 -7.29 2.05
C PRO A 252 1.49 -8.45 3.06
N LYS A 253 2.60 -8.50 3.80
CA LYS A 253 2.92 -9.62 4.70
C LYS A 253 3.03 -9.12 6.12
N ILE A 254 2.01 -9.41 6.91
CA ILE A 254 2.00 -9.14 8.35
C ILE A 254 2.21 -10.45 9.10
N ILE A 255 3.13 -10.46 10.07
CA ILE A 255 3.30 -11.57 11.01
C ILE A 255 2.76 -11.15 12.37
N ARG A 256 1.87 -11.97 12.92
CA ARG A 256 1.27 -11.79 14.25
C ARG A 256 1.61 -12.94 15.18
N PRO A 257 1.61 -12.76 16.50
CA PRO A 257 1.68 -13.88 17.42
C PRO A 257 0.51 -14.85 17.20
N GLY A 258 0.79 -16.16 17.24
CA GLY A 258 -0.18 -17.21 16.96
C GLY A 258 -0.61 -17.95 18.23
N SER A 259 -1.25 -19.10 18.10
CA SER A 259 -1.61 -19.97 19.24
C SER A 259 -0.42 -20.62 19.95
N GLN A 260 0.75 -20.62 19.30
CA GLN A 260 2.03 -21.08 19.86
C GLN A 260 3.08 -20.00 19.69
N ALA A 261 4.10 -20.04 20.54
CA ALA A 261 5.22 -19.12 20.41
C ALA A 261 5.98 -19.37 19.11
N LYS A 262 6.56 -18.31 18.55
CA LYS A 262 7.42 -18.44 17.38
C LYS A 262 8.51 -17.39 17.38
N VAL A 263 9.63 -17.75 16.78
CA VAL A 263 10.74 -16.83 16.57
C VAL A 263 10.75 -16.41 15.11
N ILE A 264 10.85 -15.11 14.87
CA ILE A 264 11.13 -14.58 13.54
C ILE A 264 12.47 -13.86 13.54
N ARG A 265 13.20 -14.06 12.44
CA ARG A 265 14.47 -13.41 12.17
C ARG A 265 14.30 -12.56 10.92
N LYS A 266 14.04 -11.28 11.14
CA LYS A 266 13.90 -10.29 10.08
C LYS A 266 14.71 -9.06 10.43
N TRP A 267 15.16 -8.39 9.39
CA TRP A 267 15.79 -7.10 9.55
C TRP A 267 14.71 -6.06 9.83
N ILE A 268 14.71 -5.54 11.06
CA ILE A 268 13.67 -4.67 11.59
C ILE A 268 14.24 -3.27 11.77
N ASP A 269 13.50 -2.26 11.32
CA ASP A 269 13.87 -0.86 11.46
C ASP A 269 14.12 -0.52 12.94
N GLY A 270 15.22 0.18 13.21
CA GLY A 270 15.64 0.55 14.56
C GLY A 270 16.11 -0.59 15.46
N LEU A 271 16.23 -1.83 14.97
CA LEU A 271 16.79 -2.96 15.73
C LEU A 271 18.08 -3.53 15.10
N PRO A 272 19.04 -4.03 15.91
CA PRO A 272 20.23 -4.70 15.42
C PRO A 272 19.92 -5.93 14.55
N PRO A 273 20.77 -6.28 13.58
CA PRO A 273 20.52 -7.36 12.62
C PRO A 273 20.49 -8.77 13.25
N ARG A 274 21.06 -8.95 14.45
CA ARG A 274 21.06 -10.23 15.18
C ARG A 274 19.93 -10.35 16.21
N THR A 275 18.93 -9.47 16.12
CA THR A 275 17.75 -9.52 16.97
C THR A 275 16.86 -10.72 16.59
N LEU A 276 16.52 -11.51 17.60
CA LEU A 276 15.43 -12.48 17.57
C LEU A 276 14.17 -11.77 18.04
N LEU A 277 13.11 -11.82 17.21
CA LEU A 277 11.78 -11.43 17.66
C LEU A 277 11.03 -12.69 18.11
N VAL A 278 10.78 -12.76 19.40
CA VAL A 278 10.01 -13.83 20.04
C VAL A 278 8.56 -13.38 20.15
N LEU A 279 7.67 -14.00 19.39
CA LEU A 279 6.24 -13.72 19.39
C LEU A 279 5.54 -14.76 20.27
N LEU A 280 4.89 -14.31 21.34
CA LEU A 280 4.25 -15.13 22.36
C LEU A 280 2.72 -15.15 22.17
N PRO A 281 2.03 -16.24 22.55
CA PRO A 281 0.59 -16.37 22.27
C PRO A 281 -0.30 -15.28 22.87
N ASN A 282 0.11 -14.67 23.98
CA ASN A 282 -0.57 -13.54 24.62
C ASN A 282 -0.39 -12.20 23.87
N GLN A 283 -0.09 -12.21 22.57
CA GLN A 283 0.11 -11.02 21.74
C GLN A 283 1.31 -10.13 22.14
N VAL A 284 2.22 -10.65 22.96
CA VAL A 284 3.49 -10.00 23.29
C VAL A 284 4.57 -10.39 22.29
N MET A 285 5.39 -9.42 21.90
CA MET A 285 6.60 -9.65 21.11
C MET A 285 7.81 -9.09 21.84
N VAL A 286 8.85 -9.90 21.99
CA VAL A 286 10.09 -9.54 22.68
C VAL A 286 11.24 -9.49 21.66
N ALA A 287 12.00 -8.40 21.65
CA ALA A 287 13.22 -8.25 20.84
C ALA A 287 14.46 -8.56 21.67
N TYR A 288 15.00 -9.76 21.49
CA TYR A 288 16.26 -10.20 22.10
C TYR A 288 17.42 -10.09 21.12
N ASP A 289 18.42 -9.26 21.41
CA ASP A 289 19.64 -9.18 20.62
C ASP A 289 20.67 -10.22 21.05
N SER A 290 20.87 -11.22 20.18
CA SER A 290 21.82 -12.29 20.42
C SER A 290 23.28 -11.86 20.36
N ALA A 291 23.59 -10.65 19.87
CA ALA A 291 24.94 -10.11 19.88
C ALA A 291 25.36 -9.49 21.21
N SER A 292 24.39 -9.02 22.00
CA SER A 292 24.64 -8.33 23.28
C SER A 292 24.09 -9.07 24.50
N GLY A 293 23.26 -10.10 24.30
CA GLY A 293 22.59 -10.81 25.38
C GLY A 293 21.47 -10.01 26.05
N GLN A 294 20.98 -8.96 25.39
CA GLN A 294 19.99 -8.04 25.94
C GLN A 294 18.62 -8.20 25.28
N ILE A 295 17.56 -8.05 26.08
CA ILE A 295 16.26 -7.66 25.55
C ILE A 295 16.30 -6.15 25.34
N LEU A 296 16.09 -5.73 24.10
CA LEU A 296 16.13 -4.33 23.71
C LEU A 296 14.79 -3.66 23.99
N LYS A 297 13.71 -4.33 23.58
CA LYS A 297 12.33 -3.83 23.62
C LYS A 297 11.34 -4.98 23.69
N ALA A 298 10.13 -4.69 24.13
CA ALA A 298 8.98 -5.56 23.93
C ALA A 298 7.73 -4.73 23.59
N TRP A 299 6.78 -5.36 22.92
CA TRP A 299 5.51 -4.75 22.53
C TRP A 299 4.36 -5.66 22.91
N LYS A 300 3.23 -5.07 23.30
CA LYS A 300 1.93 -5.73 23.38
C LYS A 300 1.06 -5.38 22.18
N SER A 301 0.04 -6.20 21.92
CA SER A 301 -0.75 -6.15 20.69
C SER A 301 0.14 -6.15 19.45
N ALA A 302 1.21 -6.95 19.50
CA ALA A 302 2.34 -6.82 18.61
C ALA A 302 2.07 -7.41 17.23
N LEU A 303 2.69 -6.81 16.21
CA LEU A 303 2.76 -7.37 14.86
C LEU A 303 4.06 -6.93 14.18
N VAL A 304 4.45 -7.67 13.15
CA VAL A 304 5.56 -7.31 12.26
C VAL A 304 5.05 -7.09 10.85
N ASN A 305 5.20 -5.88 10.35
CA ASN A 305 4.96 -5.55 8.96
C ASN A 305 6.22 -5.85 8.12
N GLN A 306 6.21 -6.95 7.37
CA GLN A 306 7.29 -7.34 6.47
C GLN A 306 7.14 -6.76 5.07
N THR A 307 6.00 -6.15 4.75
CA THR A 307 5.70 -5.60 3.43
C THR A 307 6.80 -4.70 2.88
N PRO A 308 7.40 -3.77 3.66
CA PRO A 308 8.46 -2.91 3.13
C PRO A 308 9.68 -3.68 2.62
N SER A 309 9.95 -4.87 3.18
CA SER A 309 11.12 -5.71 2.86
C SER A 309 10.91 -6.70 1.73
N LEU A 310 9.70 -6.78 1.18
CA LEU A 310 9.43 -7.68 0.05
C LEU A 310 10.04 -7.13 -1.24
N ASP A 311 10.40 -8.04 -2.15
CA ASP A 311 10.92 -7.66 -3.46
C ASP A 311 9.88 -6.85 -4.25
N ASN A 312 10.38 -5.90 -5.04
CA ASN A 312 9.56 -4.96 -5.83
C ASN A 312 8.63 -4.06 -4.99
N ARG A 313 8.77 -4.03 -3.67
CA ARG A 313 8.23 -3.00 -2.77
C ARG A 313 9.29 -1.93 -2.52
N SER A 314 9.49 -1.51 -1.27
CA SER A 314 10.50 -0.50 -0.90
C SER A 314 11.90 -1.09 -0.68
N GLN A 315 12.00 -2.41 -0.46
CA GLN A 315 13.20 -3.09 0.05
C GLN A 315 13.76 -2.47 1.35
N ASN A 316 12.90 -1.75 2.09
CA ASN A 316 13.22 -1.19 3.39
C ASN A 316 13.14 -2.29 4.46
N GLN A 317 13.68 -2.00 5.64
CA GLN A 317 13.56 -2.89 6.79
C GLN A 317 12.09 -3.16 7.12
N SER A 318 11.81 -4.37 7.63
CA SER A 318 10.51 -4.69 8.22
C SER A 318 10.26 -3.78 9.44
N VAL A 319 9.01 -3.60 9.84
CA VAL A 319 8.66 -2.73 10.97
C VAL A 319 7.97 -3.53 12.05
N ALA A 320 8.48 -3.46 13.28
CA ALA A 320 7.76 -3.92 14.47
C ALA A 320 6.74 -2.85 14.88
N LYS A 321 5.48 -3.27 15.07
CA LYS A 321 4.39 -2.40 15.56
C LYS A 321 3.74 -3.02 16.79
N GLY A 322 3.13 -2.17 17.61
CA GLY A 322 2.47 -2.52 18.86
C GLY A 322 2.67 -1.41 19.89
N GLN A 323 2.06 -1.55 21.06
CA GLN A 323 2.33 -0.63 22.17
C GLN A 323 3.58 -1.12 22.91
N GLU A 324 4.61 -0.27 23.01
CA GLU A 324 5.85 -0.63 23.71
C GLU A 324 5.57 -0.86 25.21
N ILE A 325 6.11 -1.96 25.75
CA ILE A 325 6.02 -2.29 27.18
C ILE A 325 7.14 -1.55 27.90
N ALA A 326 6.77 -0.55 28.69
CA ALA A 326 7.74 0.28 29.41
C ALA A 326 8.61 -0.57 30.36
N GLY A 327 9.93 -0.34 30.32
CA GLY A 327 10.87 -1.06 31.19
C GLY A 327 11.15 -2.52 30.80
N ALA A 328 10.67 -2.99 29.65
CA ALA A 328 10.94 -4.35 29.19
C ALA A 328 12.41 -4.63 28.81
N GLY A 329 13.19 -3.57 28.60
CA GLY A 329 14.61 -3.67 28.25
C GLY A 329 15.45 -4.16 29.44
N GLY A 330 16.39 -5.06 29.19
CA GLY A 330 17.20 -5.64 30.25
C GLY A 330 18.27 -6.60 29.76
N THR A 331 19.32 -6.78 30.57
CA THR A 331 20.35 -7.77 30.29
C THR A 331 19.88 -9.15 30.73
N VAL A 332 19.79 -10.09 29.78
CA VAL A 332 19.48 -11.50 30.07
C VAL A 332 20.77 -12.26 30.31
N LEU A 333 21.74 -12.13 29.40
CA LEU A 333 23.04 -12.77 29.48
C LEU A 333 24.14 -11.72 29.58
N LYS A 334 25.13 -11.95 30.47
CA LYS A 334 26.30 -11.08 30.65
C LYS A 334 27.54 -11.78 30.13
N GLY A 335 28.33 -11.09 29.32
CA GLY A 335 29.59 -11.58 28.76
C GLY A 335 30.18 -10.59 27.76
N LYS A 336 31.28 -10.97 27.10
CA LYS A 336 31.95 -10.16 26.06
C LYS A 336 31.76 -10.74 24.68
N GLU A 337 31.82 -12.07 24.55
CA GLU A 337 31.66 -12.78 23.29
C GLU A 337 30.36 -13.59 23.29
N PHE A 338 29.51 -13.35 22.30
CA PHE A 338 28.21 -14.00 22.16
C PHE A 338 28.09 -14.73 20.82
N ASN A 339 27.66 -15.99 20.87
CA ASN A 339 27.28 -16.75 19.70
C ASN A 339 25.93 -17.44 19.93
N LEU A 340 24.94 -17.17 19.08
CA LEU A 340 23.66 -17.86 19.13
C LEU A 340 23.85 -19.30 18.62
N LEU A 341 23.52 -20.29 19.45
CA LEU A 341 23.60 -21.69 19.07
C LEU A 341 22.31 -22.11 18.35
N HIS A 342 21.19 -22.05 19.06
CA HIS A 342 19.87 -22.35 18.50
C HIS A 342 18.76 -21.75 19.38
N TYR A 343 17.53 -21.84 18.87
CA TYR A 343 16.32 -21.59 19.63
C TYR A 343 15.30 -22.66 19.29
N GLU A 344 14.41 -22.96 20.23
CA GLU A 344 13.39 -23.98 20.11
C GLU A 344 12.07 -23.44 20.67
N THR A 345 11.01 -23.49 19.86
CA THR A 345 9.64 -23.25 20.35
C THR A 345 9.19 -24.47 21.16
N LYS A 346 8.75 -24.24 22.41
CA LYS A 346 8.16 -25.24 23.31
C LYS A 346 6.77 -24.77 23.73
N GLY A 347 5.77 -25.10 22.90
CA GLY A 347 4.39 -24.64 23.10
C GLY A 347 4.30 -23.11 23.09
N ASP A 348 4.04 -22.55 24.26
CA ASP A 348 3.83 -21.10 24.44
C ASP A 348 5.13 -20.34 24.74
N SER A 349 6.24 -21.05 24.88
CA SER A 349 7.54 -20.47 25.25
C SER A 349 8.61 -20.71 24.18
N VAL A 350 9.69 -19.95 24.25
CA VAL A 350 10.87 -20.14 23.42
C VAL A 350 12.09 -20.34 24.31
N LEU A 351 12.77 -21.47 24.14
CA LEU A 351 14.10 -21.73 24.68
C LEU A 351 15.14 -21.12 23.73
N ILE A 352 16.08 -20.35 24.27
CA ILE A 352 17.19 -19.75 23.53
C ILE A 352 18.49 -20.22 24.17
N SER A 353 19.39 -20.74 23.33
CA SER A 353 20.71 -21.23 23.71
C SER A 353 21.79 -20.39 23.04
N SER A 354 22.69 -19.85 23.86
CA SER A 354 23.83 -19.03 23.43
C SER A 354 25.12 -19.52 24.07
N LEU A 355 26.22 -19.47 23.32
CA LEU A 355 27.56 -19.54 23.87
C LEU A 355 27.97 -18.13 24.29
N VAL A 356 28.30 -17.96 25.57
CA VAL A 356 28.74 -16.69 26.15
C VAL A 356 30.10 -16.90 26.80
N ASP A 357 31.13 -16.23 26.28
CA ASP A 357 32.53 -16.39 26.71
C ASP A 357 32.97 -17.88 26.79
N GLY A 358 32.57 -18.66 25.79
CA GLY A 358 32.88 -20.11 25.70
C GLY A 358 32.01 -21.03 26.58
N MET A 359 31.05 -20.49 27.34
CA MET A 359 30.13 -21.29 28.16
C MET A 359 28.71 -21.30 27.59
N ASN A 360 28.07 -22.47 27.58
CA ASN A 360 26.67 -22.58 27.21
C ASN A 360 25.78 -21.91 28.25
N LYS A 361 24.88 -21.05 27.79
CA LYS A 361 23.86 -20.36 28.58
C LYS A 361 22.51 -20.55 27.90
N ASN A 362 21.52 -20.94 28.69
CA ASN A 362 20.16 -21.19 28.22
C ASN A 362 19.20 -20.31 29.01
N PHE A 363 18.18 -19.82 28.32
CA PHE A 363 17.07 -19.14 28.98
C PHE A 363 15.78 -19.34 28.20
N THR A 364 14.66 -19.25 28.90
CA THR A 364 13.33 -19.36 28.29
C THR A 364 12.62 -18.03 28.38
N VAL A 365 11.98 -17.63 27.29
CA VAL A 365 11.03 -16.52 27.24
C VAL A 365 9.62 -17.10 27.19
N SER A 366 8.78 -16.71 28.15
CA SER A 366 7.41 -17.24 28.31
C SER A 366 6.39 -16.11 28.45
N PRO A 367 5.13 -16.30 28.02
CA PRO A 367 4.07 -15.34 28.30
C PRO A 367 3.80 -15.27 29.80
N GLU A 368 3.46 -14.09 30.29
CA GLU A 368 2.99 -13.88 31.66
C GLU A 368 1.75 -12.99 31.62
N GLY A 369 0.61 -13.51 32.06
CA GLY A 369 -0.66 -12.81 31.95
C GLY A 369 -0.97 -12.36 30.52
N THR A 370 -1.67 -11.24 30.40
CA THR A 370 -2.22 -10.77 29.12
C THR A 370 -1.22 -9.94 28.30
N ASP A 371 -0.39 -9.14 28.95
CA ASP A 371 0.44 -8.09 28.31
C ASP A 371 1.91 -8.12 28.79
N SER A 372 2.35 -9.21 29.42
CA SER A 372 3.71 -9.35 29.98
C SER A 372 4.40 -10.64 29.52
N PHE A 373 5.67 -10.77 29.87
CA PHE A 373 6.49 -11.94 29.63
C PHE A 373 7.48 -12.13 30.78
N THR A 374 7.95 -13.35 30.94
CA THR A 374 9.02 -13.70 31.88
C THR A 374 10.23 -14.25 31.15
N VAL A 375 11.40 -14.06 31.76
CA VAL A 375 12.66 -14.65 31.32
C VAL A 375 13.21 -15.50 32.45
N THR A 376 13.38 -16.80 32.19
CA THR A 376 13.92 -17.75 33.18
C THR A 376 15.25 -18.29 32.69
N LEU A 377 16.34 -17.99 33.42
CA LEU A 377 17.66 -18.58 33.19
C LEU A 377 17.66 -20.04 33.65
N GLN A 378 18.37 -20.91 32.92
CA GLN A 378 18.52 -22.34 33.24
C GLN A 378 19.92 -22.67 33.73
#